data_AF-A0A1F2RX52-F1
#
_entry.id   AF-A0A1F2RX52-F1
#
_cell.length_a   1.000
_cell.length_b   1.000
_cell.length_c   1.000
_cell.angle_alpha   90.00
_cell.angle_beta   90.00
_cell.angle_gamma   90.00
#
_symmetry.space_group_name_H-M   'P 1'
#
loop_
_entity.id
_entity.type
_entity.pdbx_description
1 polymer ?
#
loop_
_entity_poly.entity_id
_entity_poly.type
_entity_poly.pdbx_seq_one_letter_code
_entity_poly.pdbx_strand_id
1 'polypeptide(L)'
;MAEKSPVGMAVKLVIGVVLLFVVIVGLSYGSLLREMDLAADDFQKGDAESSLKRYAAIEQNLRSAGMIRYIPERDRQNLLLNEARLLYGLDRMDQATEALDRESDIAGGMKDGRFVLIRSNIAFRKSIKTFMEAEQKDPQVLEETLIGIEDSLRDALRLDPDNWDAKYNLEFIAYLRKQMFEEGQEGKLEILERVRVQEKPNLTPDQMH
;
A
#
# COMPACT_ATOMS: atom_id res chain seq x y z
N MET A 1 55.21 -26.11 -26.07
CA MET A 1 54.57 -25.15 -25.14
C MET A 1 53.37 -24.57 -25.85
N ALA A 2 52.15 -24.88 -25.42
CA ALA A 2 50.94 -24.37 -26.05
C ALA A 2 50.74 -22.90 -25.65
N GLU A 3 50.90 -21.99 -26.61
CA GLU A 3 50.59 -20.56 -26.44
C GLU A 3 49.11 -20.43 -26.04
N LYS A 4 48.84 -19.95 -24.83
CA LYS A 4 47.49 -19.59 -24.43
C LYS A 4 47.05 -18.44 -25.33
N SER A 5 46.14 -18.70 -26.25
CA SER A 5 45.55 -17.65 -27.10
C SER A 5 45.03 -16.50 -26.21
N PRO A 6 45.45 -15.25 -26.44
CA PRO A 6 45.03 -14.09 -25.64
C PRO A 6 43.51 -13.91 -25.65
N VAL A 7 42.85 -14.38 -26.71
CA VAL A 7 41.38 -14.41 -26.83
C VAL A 7 40.74 -15.32 -25.77
N GLY A 8 41.32 -16.49 -25.50
CA GLY A 8 40.82 -17.43 -24.49
C GLY A 8 40.97 -16.91 -23.05
N MET A 9 41.96 -16.06 -22.79
CA MET A 9 42.15 -15.41 -21.49
C MET A 9 41.17 -14.25 -21.30
N ALA A 10 40.98 -13.43 -22.33
CA ALA A 10 40.01 -12.32 -22.31
C ALA A 10 38.57 -12.82 -22.10
N VAL A 11 38.16 -13.89 -22.78
CA VAL A 11 36.83 -14.49 -22.60
C VAL A 11 36.62 -14.99 -21.17
N LYS A 12 37.62 -15.62 -20.54
CA LYS A 12 37.52 -16.07 -19.15
C LYS A 12 37.40 -14.92 -18.16
N LEU A 13 38.13 -13.82 -18.39
CA LEU A 13 38.01 -12.61 -17.56
C LEU A 13 36.61 -12.00 -17.68
N VAL A 14 36.08 -11.87 -18.90
CA VAL A 14 34.71 -11.35 -19.11
C VAL A 14 33.68 -12.23 -18.43
N ILE A 15 33.76 -13.56 -18.59
CA ILE A 15 32.86 -14.51 -17.89
C ILE A 15 32.98 -14.35 -16.38
N GLY A 16 34.20 -14.25 -15.85
CA GLY A 16 34.45 -14.05 -14.42
C GLY A 16 33.81 -12.77 -13.89
N VAL A 17 33.93 -11.66 -14.62
CA VAL A 17 33.32 -10.38 -14.26
C VAL A 17 31.79 -10.45 -14.33
N VAL A 18 31.22 -11.07 -15.36
CA VAL A 18 29.77 -11.26 -15.48
C VAL A 18 29.23 -12.12 -14.33
N LEU A 19 29.89 -13.22 -14.00
CA LEU A 19 29.49 -14.06 -12.87
C LEU A 19 29.58 -13.30 -11.53
N LEU A 20 30.65 -12.53 -11.31
CA LEU A 20 30.78 -11.69 -10.13
C LEU A 20 29.64 -10.67 -10.04
N PHE A 21 29.30 -10.02 -11.16
CA PHE A 21 28.19 -9.08 -11.22
C PHE A 21 26.86 -9.75 -10.86
N VAL A 22 26.57 -10.93 -11.42
CA VAL A 22 25.35 -11.70 -11.10
C VAL A 22 25.29 -12.05 -9.61
N VAL A 23 26.41 -12.46 -9.01
CA VAL A 23 26.48 -12.75 -7.56
C VAL A 23 26.20 -11.50 -6.72
N ILE A 24 26.80 -10.36 -7.07
CA ILE A 24 26.60 -9.10 -6.34
C ILE A 24 25.13 -8.66 -6.42
N VAL A 25 24.53 -8.71 -7.60
CA VAL A 25 23.11 -8.37 -7.80
C VAL A 25 22.22 -9.34 -7.01
N GLY A 26 22.48 -10.64 -7.09
CA GLY A 26 21.71 -11.66 -6.36
C GLY A 26 21.79 -11.51 -4.84
N LEU A 27 22.98 -11.23 -4.30
CA LEU A 27 23.17 -11.00 -2.87
C LEU A 27 22.48 -9.71 -2.40
N SER A 28 22.58 -8.64 -3.19
CA SER A 28 21.93 -7.36 -2.88
C SER A 28 20.41 -7.53 -2.87
N TYR A 29 19.86 -8.25 -3.86
CA TYR A 29 18.44 -8.55 -3.93
C TYR A 29 17.96 -9.46 -2.80
N GLY A 30 18.72 -10.50 -2.46
CA GLY A 30 18.41 -11.37 -1.32
C GLY A 30 18.44 -10.62 0.02
N SER A 31 19.34 -9.65 0.17
CA SER A 31 19.37 -8.78 1.35
C SER A 31 18.10 -7.92 1.47
N LEU A 32 17.65 -7.34 0.35
CA LEU A 32 16.41 -6.56 0.29
C LEU A 32 15.20 -7.39 0.72
N LEU A 33 15.04 -8.60 0.19
CA LEU A 33 13.91 -9.47 0.56
C LEU A 33 13.93 -9.78 2.06
N ARG A 34 15.11 -10.05 2.61
CA ARG A 34 15.28 -10.27 4.05
C ARG A 34 14.92 -9.03 4.88
N GLU A 35 15.24 -7.83 4.41
CA GLU A 35 14.86 -6.59 5.10
C GLU A 35 13.34 -6.37 5.09
N MET A 36 12.66 -6.72 3.99
CA MET A 36 11.20 -6.72 3.92
C MET A 36 10.58 -7.74 4.88
N ASP A 37 11.15 -8.94 4.98
CA ASP A 37 10.71 -9.96 5.95
C ASP A 37 10.88 -9.48 7.40
N LEU A 38 11.99 -8.82 7.71
CA LEU A 38 12.20 -8.22 9.03
C LEU A 38 11.20 -7.09 9.33
N ALA A 39 10.86 -6.29 8.32
CA ALA A 39 9.81 -5.28 8.47
C ALA A 39 8.43 -5.91 8.72
N ALA A 40 8.12 -7.03 8.05
CA ALA A 40 6.90 -7.78 8.30
C ALA A 40 6.88 -8.40 9.71
N ASP A 41 8.00 -8.94 10.19
CA ASP A 41 8.15 -9.50 11.54
C ASP A 41 7.96 -8.44 12.64
N ASP A 42 8.51 -7.23 12.45
CA ASP A 42 8.26 -6.11 13.37
C ASP A 42 6.76 -5.77 13.45
N PHE A 43 6.05 -5.78 12.31
CA PHE A 43 4.61 -5.56 12.30
C PHE A 43 3.83 -6.67 13.00
N GLN A 44 4.20 -7.94 12.79
CA GLN A 44 3.59 -9.09 13.46
C GLN A 44 3.77 -9.04 14.98
N LYS A 45 4.85 -8.42 15.46
CA LYS A 45 5.10 -8.16 16.88
C LYS A 45 4.35 -6.96 17.45
N GLY A 46 3.55 -6.27 16.62
CA GLY A 46 2.80 -5.07 16.99
C GLY A 46 3.60 -3.77 16.90
N ASP A 47 4.84 -3.81 16.40
CA ASP A 47 5.68 -2.61 16.25
C ASP A 47 5.54 -2.00 14.86
N ALA A 48 4.41 -1.30 14.66
CA ALA A 48 4.08 -0.66 13.39
C ALA A 48 5.04 0.48 13.01
N GLU A 49 5.61 1.20 13.98
CA GLU A 49 6.56 2.30 13.73
C GLU A 49 7.92 1.76 13.27
N SER A 50 8.45 0.72 13.92
CA SER A 50 9.70 0.09 13.48
C SER A 50 9.53 -0.57 12.11
N SER A 51 8.40 -1.24 11.88
CA SER A 51 8.05 -1.79 10.57
C SER A 51 8.04 -0.71 9.48
N LEU A 52 7.35 0.41 9.74
CA LEU A 52 7.30 1.54 8.81
C LEU A 52 8.69 2.10 8.52
N LYS A 53 9.50 2.29 9.57
CA LYS A 53 10.87 2.81 9.43
C LYS A 53 11.72 1.91 8.53
N ARG A 54 11.57 0.58 8.61
CA ARG A 54 12.29 -0.36 7.74
C ARG A 54 11.81 -0.28 6.30
N TYR A 55 10.50 -0.32 6.05
CA TYR A 55 9.98 -0.20 4.69
C TYR A 55 10.39 1.12 4.04
N ALA A 56 10.27 2.24 4.76
CA ALA A 56 10.70 3.55 4.28
C ALA A 56 12.21 3.60 3.99
N ALA A 57 13.05 2.96 4.81
CA ALA A 57 14.49 2.90 4.56
C ALA A 57 14.82 2.08 3.29
N ILE A 58 14.16 0.94 3.10
CA ILE A 58 14.33 0.10 1.89
C ILE A 58 13.94 0.91 0.64
N GLU A 59 12.76 1.54 0.66
CA GLU A 59 12.26 2.36 -0.44
C GLU A 59 13.21 3.53 -0.75
N GLN A 60 13.64 4.27 0.27
CA GLN A 60 14.55 5.41 0.10
C GLN A 60 15.89 4.97 -0.49
N ASN A 61 16.44 3.86 -0.01
CA ASN A 61 17.69 3.31 -0.53
C ASN A 61 17.57 2.92 -2.00
N LEU A 62 16.50 2.20 -2.37
CA LEU A 62 16.21 1.83 -3.75
C LEU A 62 15.99 3.05 -4.65
N ARG A 63 15.25 4.05 -4.18
CA ARG A 63 14.95 5.26 -4.94
C ARG A 63 16.21 6.10 -5.15
N SER A 64 17.00 6.31 -4.09
CA SER A 64 18.25 7.08 -4.16
C SER A 64 19.29 6.44 -5.10
N ALA A 65 19.30 5.11 -5.18
CA ALA A 65 20.14 4.36 -6.12
C ALA A 65 19.57 4.27 -7.54
N GLY A 66 18.35 4.79 -7.80
CA GLY A 66 17.65 4.61 -9.07
C GLY A 66 17.24 3.15 -9.36
N MET A 67 17.25 2.30 -8.34
CA MET A 67 17.07 0.85 -8.46
C MET A 67 15.62 0.39 -8.33
N ILE A 68 14.72 1.25 -7.86
CA ILE A 68 13.32 0.90 -7.60
C ILE A 68 12.57 0.40 -8.84
N ARG A 69 13.00 0.80 -10.05
CA ARG A 69 12.41 0.36 -11.32
C ARG A 69 12.91 -1.01 -11.79
N TYR A 70 14.04 -1.48 -11.25
CA TYR A 70 14.71 -2.71 -11.68
C TYR A 70 14.41 -3.91 -10.77
N ILE A 71 13.83 -3.69 -9.59
CA ILE A 71 13.32 -4.78 -8.77
C ILE A 71 12.04 -5.37 -9.40
N PRO A 72 11.75 -6.66 -9.18
CA PRO A 72 10.54 -7.28 -9.70
C PRO A 72 9.27 -6.52 -9.27
N GLU A 73 8.32 -6.39 -10.20
CA GLU A 73 7.10 -5.62 -10.00
C GLU A 73 6.33 -6.04 -8.74
N ARG A 74 6.18 -7.35 -8.51
CA ARG A 74 5.51 -7.89 -7.33
C ARG A 74 6.13 -7.40 -6.03
N ASP A 75 7.45 -7.40 -5.92
CA ASP A 75 8.15 -7.06 -4.68
C ASP A 75 8.17 -5.54 -4.46
N ARG A 76 8.28 -4.76 -5.54
CA ARG A 76 8.07 -3.31 -5.51
C ARG A 76 6.67 -2.94 -5.02
N GLN A 77 5.65 -3.59 -5.59
CA GLN A 77 4.27 -3.37 -5.20
C GLN A 77 4.05 -3.73 -3.73
N ASN A 78 4.58 -4.86 -3.26
CA ASN A 78 4.47 -5.25 -1.86
C ASN A 78 5.18 -4.27 -0.92
N LEU A 79 6.37 -3.78 -1.29
CA LEU A 79 7.09 -2.75 -0.53
C LEU A 79 6.23 -1.49 -0.34
N LEU A 80 5.76 -0.89 -1.44
CA LEU A 80 5.00 0.36 -1.40
C LEU A 80 3.62 0.18 -0.76
N LEU A 81 2.96 -0.95 -1.02
CA LEU A 81 1.65 -1.24 -0.45
C LEU A 81 1.74 -1.45 1.08
N ASN A 82 2.77 -2.13 1.57
CA ASN A 82 2.96 -2.32 3.00
C ASN A 82 3.32 -1.01 3.71
N GLU A 83 4.18 -0.18 3.12
CA GLU A 83 4.46 1.19 3.59
C GLU A 83 3.16 2.00 3.70
N ALA A 84 2.35 2.04 2.62
CA ALA A 84 1.08 2.77 2.59
C ALA A 84 0.07 2.27 3.63
N ARG A 85 -0.04 0.94 3.83
CA ARG A 85 -0.93 0.34 4.83
C ARG A 85 -0.52 0.70 6.27
N LEU A 86 0.78 0.70 6.56
CA LEU A 86 1.29 1.12 7.86
C LEU A 86 1.01 2.59 8.12
N LEU A 87 1.29 3.46 7.13
CA LEU A 87 0.99 4.88 7.19
C LEU A 87 -0.50 5.14 7.41
N TYR A 88 -1.37 4.46 6.67
CA TYR A 88 -2.82 4.51 6.87
C TYR A 88 -3.22 4.09 8.30
N GLY A 89 -2.67 2.96 8.77
CA GLY A 89 -2.92 2.45 10.12
C GLY A 89 -2.41 3.35 11.25
N LEU A 90 -1.43 4.21 10.97
CA LEU A 90 -0.86 5.20 11.90
C LEU A 90 -1.49 6.59 11.75
N ASP A 91 -2.63 6.70 11.04
CA ASP A 91 -3.32 7.96 10.76
C ASP A 91 -2.53 8.98 9.90
N ARG A 92 -1.43 8.55 9.27
CA ARG A 92 -0.59 9.37 8.38
C ARG A 92 -1.10 9.31 6.94
N MET A 93 -2.34 9.70 6.73
CA MET A 93 -3.06 9.48 5.47
C MET A 93 -2.44 10.21 4.26
N ASP A 94 -1.85 11.39 4.45
CA ASP A 94 -1.20 12.13 3.36
C ASP A 94 0.05 11.38 2.85
N GLN A 95 0.89 10.93 3.77
CA GLN A 95 2.06 10.10 3.45
C GLN A 95 1.65 8.77 2.82
N ALA A 96 0.54 8.18 3.28
CA ALA A 96 -0.01 6.96 2.69
C ALA A 96 -0.42 7.18 1.22
N THR A 97 -1.08 8.32 0.92
CA THR A 97 -1.40 8.70 -0.46
C THR A 97 -0.14 8.87 -1.31
N GLU A 98 0.86 9.60 -0.79
CA GLU A 98 2.14 9.77 -1.50
C GLU A 98 2.83 8.44 -1.81
N ALA A 99 2.83 7.49 -0.86
CA ALA A 99 3.41 6.17 -1.08
C ALA A 99 2.68 5.38 -2.20
N LEU A 100 1.35 5.50 -2.29
CA LEU A 100 0.57 4.88 -3.37
C LEU A 100 0.82 5.55 -4.73
N ASP A 101 0.99 6.87 -4.76
CA ASP A 101 1.22 7.62 -5.99
C ASP A 101 2.58 7.29 -6.61
N ARG A 102 3.59 6.96 -5.81
CA ARG A 102 4.90 6.48 -6.30
C ARG A 102 4.79 5.26 -7.20
N GLU A 103 3.90 4.31 -6.89
CA GLU A 103 3.72 3.14 -7.77
C GLU A 103 3.13 3.54 -9.12
N SER A 104 2.15 4.45 -9.12
CA SER A 104 1.59 5.00 -10.37
C SER A 104 2.66 5.69 -11.21
N ASP A 105 3.53 6.48 -10.58
CA ASP A 105 4.62 7.20 -11.24
C ASP A 105 5.67 6.25 -11.85
N ILE A 106 5.86 5.08 -11.25
CA ILE A 106 6.80 4.07 -11.71
C ILE A 106 6.19 3.20 -12.82
N ALA A 107 4.96 2.72 -12.63
CA ALA A 107 4.29 1.75 -13.50
C ALA A 107 3.49 2.39 -14.65
N GLY A 108 3.28 3.71 -14.61
CA GLY A 108 2.44 4.45 -15.56
C GLY A 108 0.94 4.21 -15.36
N GLY A 109 0.53 3.80 -14.16
CA GLY A 109 -0.86 3.52 -13.80
C GLY A 109 -1.02 2.42 -12.77
N MET A 110 -2.18 2.37 -12.13
CA MET A 110 -2.50 1.41 -11.08
C MET A 110 -3.13 0.15 -11.69
N LYS A 111 -2.42 -0.97 -11.60
CA LYS A 111 -2.86 -2.27 -12.16
C LYS A 111 -3.23 -3.30 -11.10
N ASP A 112 -3.02 -2.97 -9.84
CA ASP A 112 -3.25 -3.84 -8.70
C ASP A 112 -4.42 -3.28 -7.87
N GLY A 113 -5.48 -4.08 -7.74
CA GLY A 113 -6.70 -3.71 -7.00
C GLY A 113 -6.43 -3.37 -5.54
N ARG A 114 -5.35 -3.90 -4.94
CA ARG A 114 -4.96 -3.60 -3.55
C ARG A 114 -4.59 -2.13 -3.36
N PHE A 115 -3.97 -1.50 -4.36
CA PHE A 115 -3.66 -0.07 -4.28
C PHE A 115 -4.92 0.79 -4.39
N VAL A 116 -5.85 0.41 -5.27
CA VAL A 116 -7.14 1.09 -5.44
C VAL A 116 -7.92 1.01 -4.14
N LEU A 117 -7.97 -0.17 -3.52
CA LEU A 117 -8.61 -0.40 -2.23
C LEU A 117 -8.06 0.52 -1.13
N ILE A 118 -6.74 0.57 -0.93
CA ILE A 118 -6.17 1.42 0.13
C ILE A 118 -6.42 2.90 -0.16
N ARG A 119 -6.33 3.33 -1.44
CA ARG A 119 -6.67 4.71 -1.82
C ARG A 119 -8.13 5.05 -1.49
N SER A 120 -9.07 4.14 -1.81
CA SER A 120 -10.48 4.28 -1.46
C SER A 120 -10.70 4.38 0.06
N ASN A 121 -9.99 3.57 0.85
CA ASN A 121 -10.08 3.61 2.32
C ASN A 121 -9.55 4.92 2.91
N ILE A 122 -8.46 5.47 2.33
CA ILE A 122 -7.94 6.78 2.69
C ILE A 122 -8.96 7.88 2.34
N ALA A 123 -9.51 7.85 1.12
CA ALA A 123 -10.49 8.83 0.66
C ALA A 123 -11.74 8.83 1.54
N PHE A 124 -12.26 7.64 1.88
CA PHE A 124 -13.37 7.47 2.81
C PHE A 124 -13.07 8.07 4.18
N ARG A 125 -11.94 7.70 4.78
CA ARG A 125 -11.62 8.19 6.13
C ARG A 125 -11.40 9.70 6.16
N LYS A 126 -10.75 10.26 5.13
CA LYS A 126 -10.62 11.71 4.94
C LYS A 126 -11.97 12.38 4.77
N SER A 127 -12.88 11.85 3.94
CA SER A 127 -14.18 12.47 3.69
C SER A 127 -15.06 12.49 4.95
N ILE A 128 -15.09 11.40 5.72
CA ILE A 128 -15.78 11.37 7.01
C ILE A 128 -15.17 12.38 7.98
N LYS A 129 -13.83 12.42 8.11
CA LYS A 129 -13.15 13.35 9.01
C LYS A 129 -13.46 14.80 8.64
N THR A 130 -13.27 15.17 7.37
CA THR A 130 -13.55 16.52 6.87
C THR A 130 -15.01 16.91 7.10
N PHE A 131 -15.97 16.01 6.80
CA PHE A 131 -17.38 16.28 7.03
C PHE A 131 -17.72 16.48 8.51
N MET A 132 -17.09 15.71 9.40
CA MET A 132 -17.32 15.81 10.85
C MET A 132 -16.71 17.06 11.47
N GLU A 133 -15.57 17.52 10.95
CA GLU A 133 -14.83 18.70 11.42
C GLU A 133 -15.32 20.01 10.79
N ALA A 134 -16.11 19.95 9.70
CA ALA A 134 -16.64 21.14 9.04
C ALA A 134 -17.63 21.92 9.93
N GLU A 135 -17.47 23.25 9.97
CA GLU A 135 -18.40 24.16 10.65
C GLU A 135 -19.81 24.10 10.02
N GLN A 136 -19.86 24.01 8.70
CA GLN A 136 -21.08 23.81 7.93
C GLN A 136 -21.01 22.45 7.24
N LYS A 137 -21.81 21.52 7.74
CA LYS A 137 -21.92 20.17 7.18
C LYS A 137 -22.76 20.23 5.91
N ASP A 138 -22.15 19.92 4.78
CA ASP A 138 -22.84 19.74 3.50
C ASP A 138 -22.94 18.24 3.18
N PRO A 139 -24.12 17.62 3.37
CA PRO A 139 -24.30 16.20 3.10
C PRO A 139 -24.15 15.86 1.61
N GLN A 140 -24.40 16.79 0.68
CA GLN A 140 -24.30 16.51 -0.76
C GLN A 140 -22.85 16.28 -1.17
N VAL A 141 -21.92 17.09 -0.66
CA VAL A 141 -20.48 16.90 -0.89
C VAL A 141 -20.00 15.55 -0.36
N LEU A 142 -20.49 15.14 0.81
CA LEU A 142 -20.17 13.82 1.35
C LEU A 142 -20.77 12.71 0.47
N GLU A 143 -22.02 12.85 0.04
CA GLU A 143 -22.69 11.87 -0.82
C GLU A 143 -21.91 11.67 -2.12
N GLU A 144 -21.60 12.74 -2.85
CA GLU A 144 -20.80 12.72 -4.08
C GLU A 144 -19.45 12.01 -3.89
N THR A 145 -18.79 12.30 -2.77
CA THR A 145 -17.52 11.65 -2.44
C THR A 145 -17.69 10.15 -2.22
N LEU A 146 -18.77 9.72 -1.54
CA LEU A 146 -19.07 8.30 -1.33
C LEU A 146 -19.41 7.58 -2.63
N ILE A 147 -20.08 8.25 -3.59
CA ILE A 147 -20.30 7.68 -4.94
C ILE A 147 -18.96 7.38 -5.61
N GLY A 148 -18.04 8.35 -5.60
CA GLY A 148 -16.71 8.18 -6.21
C GLY A 148 -15.89 7.06 -5.56
N ILE A 149 -16.02 6.89 -4.24
CA ILE A 149 -15.36 5.80 -3.53
C ILE A 149 -15.99 4.45 -3.89
N GLU A 150 -17.31 4.36 -4.00
CA GLU A 150 -18.03 3.16 -4.43
C GLU A 150 -17.58 2.71 -5.84
N ASP A 151 -17.47 3.66 -6.78
CA ASP A 151 -16.97 3.38 -8.13
C ASP A 151 -15.50 2.92 -8.12
N SER A 152 -14.67 3.54 -7.27
CA SER A 152 -13.28 3.12 -7.09
C SER A 152 -13.17 1.70 -6.49
N LEU A 153 -14.06 1.33 -5.56
CA LEU A 153 -14.11 -0.03 -5.02
C LEU A 153 -14.58 -1.06 -6.06
N ARG A 154 -15.51 -0.68 -6.94
CA ARG A 154 -15.84 -1.50 -8.12
C ARG A 154 -14.63 -1.68 -9.03
N ASP A 155 -13.82 -0.65 -9.24
CA ASP A 155 -12.56 -0.78 -9.99
C ASP A 155 -11.56 -1.71 -9.30
N ALA A 156 -11.44 -1.63 -7.97
CA ALA A 156 -10.62 -2.56 -7.20
C ALA A 156 -11.07 -4.02 -7.42
N LEU A 157 -12.38 -4.28 -7.41
CA LEU A 157 -12.95 -5.62 -7.67
C LEU A 157 -12.86 -6.06 -9.13
N ARG A 158 -12.76 -5.14 -10.10
CA ARG A 158 -12.47 -5.49 -11.50
C ARG A 158 -11.05 -6.01 -11.64
N LEU A 159 -10.11 -5.47 -10.87
CA LEU A 159 -8.70 -5.87 -10.87
C LEU A 159 -8.46 -7.11 -9.99
N ASP A 160 -9.15 -7.23 -8.86
CA ASP A 160 -9.04 -8.32 -7.90
C ASP A 160 -10.44 -8.78 -7.43
N PRO A 161 -11.13 -9.63 -8.20
CA PRO A 161 -12.52 -10.05 -7.93
C PRO A 161 -12.71 -10.84 -6.63
N ASP A 162 -11.63 -11.43 -6.10
CA ASP A 162 -11.68 -12.27 -4.91
C ASP A 162 -11.35 -11.49 -3.62
N ASN A 163 -11.08 -10.20 -3.74
CA ASN A 163 -10.76 -9.34 -2.61
C ASN A 163 -11.95 -9.16 -1.65
N TRP A 164 -11.91 -9.84 -0.50
CA TRP A 164 -12.96 -9.77 0.51
C TRP A 164 -13.10 -8.39 1.13
N ASP A 165 -11.99 -7.69 1.38
CA ASP A 165 -12.01 -6.34 1.97
C ASP A 165 -12.71 -5.36 1.04
N ALA A 166 -12.45 -5.44 -0.28
CA ALA A 166 -13.10 -4.58 -1.25
C ALA A 166 -14.61 -4.86 -1.37
N LYS A 167 -15.03 -6.14 -1.31
CA LYS A 167 -16.46 -6.51 -1.26
C LYS A 167 -17.14 -5.95 -0.02
N TYR A 168 -16.53 -6.17 1.14
CA TYR A 168 -17.06 -5.67 2.40
C TYR A 168 -17.16 -4.14 2.41
N ASN A 169 -16.10 -3.45 2.00
CA ASN A 169 -16.09 -1.98 1.98
C ASN A 169 -17.11 -1.41 0.98
N LEU A 170 -17.34 -2.09 -0.15
CA LEU A 170 -18.34 -1.68 -1.13
C LEU A 170 -19.75 -1.74 -0.53
N GLU A 171 -20.10 -2.88 0.07
CA GLU A 171 -21.39 -3.07 0.73
C GLU A 171 -21.58 -2.08 1.91
N PHE A 172 -20.51 -1.86 2.68
CA PHE A 172 -20.54 -0.92 3.79
C PHE A 172 -20.81 0.52 3.34
N ILE A 173 -20.14 0.99 2.28
CA ILE A 173 -20.36 2.33 1.74
C ILE A 173 -21.75 2.46 1.12
N ALA A 174 -22.21 1.44 0.39
CA ALA A 174 -23.57 1.43 -0.16
C ALA A 174 -24.63 1.51 0.95
N TYR A 175 -24.44 0.75 2.03
CA TYR A 175 -25.30 0.80 3.22
C TYR A 175 -25.31 2.19 3.86
N LEU A 176 -24.13 2.78 4.10
CA LEU A 176 -24.00 4.12 4.67
C LEU A 176 -24.71 5.17 3.81
N ARG A 177 -24.54 5.11 2.49
CA ARG A 177 -25.20 6.02 1.56
C ARG A 177 -26.72 5.91 1.64
N LYS A 178 -27.25 4.68 1.55
CA LYS A 178 -28.69 4.43 1.66
C LYS A 178 -29.27 4.97 2.97
N GLN A 179 -28.59 4.69 4.08
CA GLN A 179 -29.05 5.13 5.40
C GLN A 179 -28.97 6.65 5.58
N MET A 180 -27.93 7.31 5.05
CA MET A 180 -27.74 8.75 5.20
C MET A 180 -28.55 9.59 4.22
N PHE A 181 -28.87 9.08 3.03
CA PHE A 181 -29.42 9.91 1.94
C PHE A 181 -30.78 9.43 1.44
N GLU A 182 -31.14 8.15 1.60
CA GLU A 182 -32.41 7.60 1.11
C GLU A 182 -33.47 7.41 2.21
N GLU A 183 -33.08 7.08 3.46
CA GLU A 183 -34.02 6.62 4.50
C GLU A 183 -34.46 7.66 5.55
N GLY A 184 -34.12 8.95 5.40
CA GLY A 184 -34.66 10.03 6.24
C GLY A 184 -33.86 10.35 7.52
N GLN A 185 -34.02 11.59 8.03
CA GLN A 185 -32.95 12.39 8.64
C GLN A 185 -32.55 12.13 10.12
N GLU A 186 -33.18 11.23 10.87
CA GLU A 186 -32.94 11.16 12.33
C GLU A 186 -31.72 10.32 12.78
N GLY A 187 -31.11 9.51 11.91
CA GLY A 187 -29.96 8.65 12.28
C GLY A 187 -28.56 9.14 11.82
N LYS A 188 -28.48 10.22 11.04
CA LYS A 188 -27.29 10.55 10.23
C LYS A 188 -26.00 10.81 11.02
N LEU A 189 -26.10 11.41 12.21
CA LEU A 189 -24.95 11.72 13.05
C LEU A 189 -24.51 10.53 13.91
N GLU A 190 -25.46 9.73 14.41
CA GLU A 190 -25.12 8.55 15.22
C GLU A 190 -24.32 7.51 14.44
N ILE A 191 -24.63 7.30 13.17
CA ILE A 191 -23.92 6.33 12.33
C ILE A 191 -22.47 6.79 12.13
N LEU A 192 -22.27 8.07 11.76
CA LEU A 192 -20.94 8.63 11.56
C LEU A 192 -20.13 8.68 12.86
N GLU A 193 -20.77 8.90 14.01
CA GLU A 193 -20.12 8.79 15.33
C GLU A 193 -19.70 7.36 15.66
N ARG A 194 -20.49 6.34 15.28
CA ARG A 194 -20.07 4.92 15.39
C ARG A 194 -18.92 4.58 14.44
N VAL A 195 -18.88 5.19 13.26
CA VAL A 195 -17.75 5.08 12.32
C VAL A 195 -16.49 5.78 12.84
N ARG A 196 -16.67 6.87 13.61
CA ARG A 196 -15.58 7.69 14.16
C ARG A 196 -14.73 6.96 15.21
N VAL A 197 -15.26 5.95 15.91
CA VAL A 197 -14.57 5.33 17.05
C VAL A 197 -14.77 3.82 17.11
N GLN A 198 -13.81 3.09 16.55
CA GLN A 198 -12.91 2.35 17.45
C GLN A 198 -11.52 2.95 17.26
N GLU A 199 -11.09 3.81 18.18
CA GLU A 199 -9.67 3.82 18.54
C GLU A 199 -9.30 2.35 18.75
N LYS A 200 -8.35 1.86 17.94
CA LYS A 200 -7.94 0.45 17.91
C LYS A 200 -7.98 -0.13 19.33
N PRO A 201 -8.74 -1.21 19.60
CA PRO A 201 -8.34 -2.08 20.69
C PRO A 201 -6.87 -2.42 20.39
N ASN A 202 -6.00 -2.37 21.40
CA ASN A 202 -4.69 -3.00 21.29
C ASN A 202 -4.95 -4.48 20.98
N LEU A 203 -5.00 -4.82 19.70
CA LEU A 203 -5.14 -6.20 19.23
C LEU A 203 -3.84 -6.88 19.62
N THR A 204 -3.93 -7.71 20.65
CA THR A 204 -2.86 -8.66 20.96
C THR A 204 -2.90 -9.80 19.93
N PRO A 205 -1.76 -10.45 19.65
CA PRO A 205 -1.63 -11.46 18.60
C PRO A 205 -2.68 -12.59 18.62
N ASP A 206 -3.30 -12.86 19.77
CA ASP A 206 -4.29 -13.93 19.96
C ASP A 206 -5.67 -13.62 19.35
N GLN A 207 -5.91 -12.41 18.85
CA GLN A 207 -7.19 -11.99 18.29
C GLN A 207 -7.22 -11.97 16.74
N MET A 208 -6.18 -12.48 16.07
CA MET A 208 -6.10 -12.56 14.60
C MET A 208 -5.96 -14.02 14.11
N HIS A 209 -6.90 -14.88 14.50
CA HIS A 209 -7.08 -16.22 13.94
C HIS A 209 -8.23 -16.27 12.94
#